data_AF-A0A7C7I9V1-F1
#
_entry.id   AF-A0A7C7I9V1-F1
#
_cell.length_a   1.000
_cell.length_b   1.000
_cell.length_c   1.000
_cell.angle_alpha   90.00
_cell.angle_beta   90.00
_cell.angle_gamma   90.00
#
_symmetry.space_group_name_H-M   'P 1'
#
loop_
_entity.id
_entity.type
_entity.pdbx_description
1 polymer ?
#
loop_
_entity_poly.entity_id
_entity_poly.type
_entity_poly.pdbx_seq_one_letter_code
_entity_poly.pdbx_strand_id
1 'polypeptide(L)' 'NVPHVCDNLLHMESRFGTDIRQELESRGHQLNMMPDWGAQGSEMMIQVDSETGALHGAADPRRDGYTVGW' A
#
# COMPACT_ATOMS: atom_id res chain seq x y z
N ASN A 1 7.86 5.01 29.18
CA ASN A 1 8.10 5.40 27.77
C ASN A 1 9.54 5.12 27.42
N VAL A 2 9.78 4.03 26.69
CA VAL A 2 11.06 3.84 25.99
C VAL A 2 11.03 4.79 24.79
N PRO A 3 12.05 5.61 24.52
CA PRO A 3 12.03 6.47 23.33
C PRO A 3 12.01 5.58 22.09
N HIS A 4 11.00 5.76 21.24
CA HIS A 4 10.94 5.16 19.92
C HIS A 4 11.91 5.93 19.01
N VAL A 5 13.18 5.53 19.01
CA VAL A 5 14.16 6.00 18.02
C VAL A 5 14.06 5.05 16.83
N CYS A 6 13.67 5.56 15.66
CA CYS A 6 13.72 4.82 14.41
C CYS A 6 14.33 5.70 13.32
N ASP A 7 14.89 5.05 12.30
CA ASP A 7 15.38 5.75 11.11
C ASP A 7 14.21 6.44 10.39
N ASN A 8 14.47 7.62 9.82
CA ASN A 8 13.48 8.37 9.04
C ASN A 8 13.44 7.88 7.59
N LEU A 9 13.00 6.63 7.40
CA LEU A 9 12.94 5.98 6.09
C LEU A 9 11.52 5.98 5.53
N LEU A 10 11.39 6.30 4.23
CA LEU A 10 10.17 6.08 3.47
C LEU A 10 10.24 4.73 2.78
N HIS A 11 9.39 3.79 3.20
CA HIS A 11 9.31 2.45 2.63
C HIS A 11 8.45 2.46 1.37
N MET A 12 8.95 1.91 0.27
CA MET A 12 8.32 2.03 -1.05
C MET A 12 8.46 0.75 -1.86
N GLU A 13 7.37 0.21 -2.41
CA GLU A 13 7.42 -0.95 -3.31
C GLU A 13 8.14 -0.60 -4.63
N SER A 14 8.87 -1.56 -5.20
CA SER A 14 9.68 -1.32 -6.42
C SER A 14 8.87 -1.10 -7.69
N ARG A 15 7.55 -1.32 -7.66
CA ARG A 15 6.63 -1.08 -8.79
C ARG A 15 6.33 0.38 -9.05
N PHE A 16 6.63 1.27 -8.11
CA PHE A 16 6.54 2.70 -8.37
C PHE A 16 7.59 3.11 -9.41
N GLY A 17 7.22 4.05 -10.29
CA GLY A 17 8.08 4.53 -11.37
C GLY A 17 9.40 5.12 -10.88
N THR A 18 10.45 4.97 -11.69
CA THR A 18 11.78 5.50 -11.34
C THR A 18 11.78 7.03 -11.28
N ASP A 19 10.92 7.69 -12.03
CA ASP A 19 10.66 9.13 -11.99
C ASP A 19 10.13 9.58 -10.62
N ILE A 20 9.15 8.86 -10.07
CA ILE A 20 8.59 9.14 -8.73
C ILE A 20 9.66 8.95 -7.66
N ARG A 21 10.45 7.89 -7.77
CA ARG A 21 11.56 7.62 -6.85
C ARG A 21 12.55 8.79 -6.82
N GLN A 22 13.01 9.23 -8.00
CA GLN A 22 13.96 10.33 -8.13
C GLN A 22 13.41 11.64 -7.57
N GLU A 23 12.12 11.92 -7.79
CA GLU A 23 11.46 13.12 -7.30
C GLU A 23 11.30 13.12 -5.77
N LEU A 24 11.08 11.95 -5.15
CA LEU A 24 11.06 11.84 -3.69
C LEU A 24 12.46 12.03 -3.09
N GLU A 25 13.48 11.40 -3.69
CA GLU A 25 14.87 11.58 -3.28
C GLU A 25 15.33 13.05 -3.42
N SER A 26 14.93 13.76 -4.49
CA SER A 26 15.25 15.17 -4.72
C SER A 26 14.64 16.11 -3.66
N ARG A 27 13.52 15.71 -3.07
CA ARG A 27 12.83 16.42 -1.97
C ARG A 27 13.39 16.08 -0.59
N GLY A 28 14.42 15.23 -0.52
CA GLY A 28 15.12 14.88 0.72
C GLY A 28 14.60 13.62 1.42
N HIS A 29 13.73 12.84 0.78
CA HIS A 29 13.30 11.56 1.34
C HIS A 29 14.40 10.50 1.19
N GLN A 30 14.65 9.76 2.27
CA GLN A 30 15.50 8.56 2.24
C GLN A 30 14.61 7.35 1.99
N LEU A 31 14.77 6.71 0.83
CA LEU A 31 13.93 5.61 0.40
C LEU A 31 14.49 4.26 0.83
N ASN A 32 13.62 3.41 1.39
CA ASN A 32 13.87 1.99 1.58
C ASN A 32 13.02 1.21 0.57
N MET A 33 13.66 0.73 -0.50
CA MET A 33 12.98 0.03 -1.58
C MET A 33 12.65 -1.41 -1.17
N MET A 34 11.38 -1.78 -1.33
CA MET A 34 10.85 -3.10 -1.06
C MET A 34 10.58 -3.84 -2.37
N PRO A 35 10.55 -5.18 -2.38
CA PRO A 35 10.04 -5.93 -3.53
C PRO A 35 8.64 -5.46 -3.94
N ASP A 36 8.25 -5.81 -5.16
CA ASP A 36 6.99 -5.36 -5.78
C ASP A 36 5.75 -5.52 -4.90
N TRP A 37 5.69 -6.58 -4.10
CA TRP A 37 4.59 -6.90 -3.19
C TRP A 37 5.09 -7.06 -1.75
N GLY A 38 6.16 -6.34 -1.42
CA GLY A 38 6.86 -6.47 -0.15
C GLY A 38 6.31 -5.57 0.96
N ALA A 39 5.48 -4.58 0.64
CA ALA A 39 5.00 -3.64 1.63
C ALA A 39 4.10 -4.31 2.69
N GLN A 40 4.09 -3.68 3.86
CA GLN A 40 3.20 -4.07 4.94
C GLN A 40 1.80 -3.57 4.63
N GLY A 41 0.82 -4.45 4.75
CA GLY A 41 -0.55 -4.21 4.31
C GLY A 41 -1.25 -5.54 4.02
N SER A 42 -2.57 -5.52 4.18
CA SER A 42 -3.48 -6.65 3.98
C SER A 42 -4.90 -6.10 3.79
N GLU A 43 -5.09 -5.21 2.82
CA GLU A 43 -6.33 -4.44 2.71
C GLU A 43 -7.52 -5.27 2.19
N MET A 44 -8.70 -5.02 2.74
CA MET A 44 -9.97 -5.60 2.29
C MET A 44 -10.98 -4.46 2.14
N MET A 45 -11.83 -4.52 1.12
CA MET A 45 -12.75 -3.41 0.78
C MET A 45 -14.14 -3.93 0.41
N ILE A 46 -15.16 -3.14 0.74
CA ILE A 46 -16.51 -3.21 0.19
C ILE A 46 -16.94 -1.80 -0.20
N GLN A 47 -17.36 -1.62 -1.44
CA GLN A 47 -17.98 -0.40 -1.94
C GLN A 47 -19.47 -0.66 -2.18
N VAL A 48 -20.31 0.30 -1.76
CA VAL A 48 -21.73 0.33 -2.10
C VAL A 48 -21.90 1.27 -3.30
N ASP A 49 -22.44 0.75 -4.39
CA ASP A 49 -22.93 1.59 -5.49
C ASP A 49 -24.21 2.30 -5.02
N SER A 50 -24.15 3.63 -4.92
CA SER A 50 -25.27 4.44 -4.43
C SER A 50 -26.44 4.53 -5.41
N GLU A 51 -26.22 4.28 -6.70
CA GLU A 51 -27.26 4.32 -7.72
C GLU A 51 -28.03 3.00 -7.79
N THR A 52 -27.30 1.87 -7.76
CA THR A 52 -27.88 0.53 -7.97
C THR A 52 -28.09 -0.28 -6.69
N GLY A 53 -27.38 0.08 -5.61
CA GLY A 53 -27.30 -0.71 -4.37
C GLY A 53 -26.38 -1.93 -4.47
N ALA A 54 -25.69 -2.14 -5.59
CA ALA A 54 -24.75 -3.24 -5.75
C ALA A 54 -23.57 -3.14 -4.75
N LEU A 55 -23.05 -4.30 -4.33
CA LEU A 55 -21.87 -4.39 -3.46
C LEU A 55 -20.67 -4.88 -4.28
N HIS A 56 -19.60 -4.08 -4.33
CA HIS A 56 -18.33 -4.47 -4.93
C HIS A 56 -17.32 -4.73 -3.82
N GLY A 57 -16.80 -5.96 -3.72
CA GLY A 57 -15.73 -6.25 -2.78
C GLY A 57 -14.38 -6.47 -3.45
N ALA A 58 -13.31 -6.23 -2.71
CA ALA A 58 -11.94 -6.49 -3.14
C ALA A 58 -11.09 -7.01 -1.98
N ALA A 59 -10.11 -7.85 -2.33
CA ALA A 59 -9.13 -8.41 -1.42
C ALA A 59 -7.73 -8.10 -1.92
N ASP A 60 -6.82 -7.73 -1.02
CA ASP A 60 -5.42 -7.52 -1.33
C ASP A 60 -4.79 -8.84 -1.84
N PRO A 61 -4.24 -8.87 -3.08
CA PRO A 61 -3.64 -10.07 -3.64
C PRO A 61 -2.33 -10.50 -2.95
N ARG A 62 -1.75 -9.67 -2.08
CA ARG A 62 -0.49 -9.99 -1.37
C ARG A 62 -0.64 -11.05 -0.29
N ARG A 63 -1.87 -11.33 0.14
CA ARG A 63 -2.18 -12.19 1.29
C ARG A 63 -3.25 -13.18 0.91
N ASP A 64 -3.32 -14.26 1.68
CA ASP A 64 -4.44 -15.19 1.60
C ASP A 64 -5.70 -14.51 2.13
N GLY A 65 -6.39 -13.81 1.23
CA GLY A 65 -7.61 -13.05 1.49
C GLY A 65 -8.54 -13.16 0.28
N TYR A 66 -9.84 -13.30 0.55
CA TYR A 66 -10.84 -13.51 -0.49
C TYR A 66 -12.05 -12.61 -0.24
N THR A 67 -12.61 -12.09 -1.32
CA THR A 67 -13.93 -11.50 -1.34
C THR A 67 -14.91 -12.50 -1.91
N VAL A 68 -16.04 -12.69 -1.23
CA VAL A 68 -17.14 -13.54 -1.69
C VAL A 68 -18.44 -12.76 -1.53
N GLY A 69 -19.34 -12.88 -2.50
CA GLY A 69 -20.67 -12.26 -2.50
C GLY A 69 -21.75 -13.27 -2.87
N TRP A 70 -22.98 -12.97 -2.48
CA TRP A 70 -24.19 -13.74 -2.79
C TRP A 70 -25.35 -12.79 -3.02
#